data_AF-A0A2H0TIQ5-F1
#
_entry.id   AF-A0A2H0TIQ5-F1
#
_cell.length_a   1.000
_cell.length_b   1.000
_cell.length_c   1.000
_cell.angle_alpha   90.00
_cell.angle_beta   90.00
_cell.angle_gamma   90.00
#
_symmetry.space_group_name_H-M   'P 1'
#
loop_
_entity.id
_entity.type
_entity.pdbx_description
1 polymer ?
#
loop_
_entity_poly.entity_id
_entity_poly.type
_entity_poly.pdbx_seq_one_letter_code
_entity_poly.pdbx_strand_id
1 'polypeptide(L)'
;MPMPKKPRINCLVCGKETARPGYKYCSNKCQQEFQYQSYIKKWKKGEIKGLNSLGLVSSYIKKYLRRKFGNKCCLCGCSEINQKTGLAPLIADHIDGNWQNNTEENLRLICPNCDSLSPTFAALNKGKGREDRISSKRAQRGCLLANEYADVA
;
A
#
# COMPACT_ATOMS: atom_id res chain seq x y z
N MET A 1 49.74 20.79 -13.22
CA MET A 1 48.57 21.24 -14.02
C MET A 1 47.30 20.77 -13.33
N PRO A 2 46.23 21.60 -13.24
CA PRO A 2 44.96 21.14 -12.66
C PRO A 2 44.34 20.05 -13.54
N MET A 3 43.89 18.95 -12.93
CA MET A 3 43.21 17.87 -13.65
C MET A 3 41.88 18.37 -14.26
N PRO A 4 41.53 17.95 -15.49
CA PRO A 4 40.24 18.29 -16.09
C PRO A 4 39.09 17.70 -15.26
N LYS A 5 38.10 18.53 -14.94
CA LYS A 5 36.90 18.10 -14.20
C LYS A 5 36.10 17.14 -15.08
N LYS A 6 35.70 15.99 -14.52
CA LYS A 6 34.81 15.05 -15.21
C LYS A 6 33.47 15.74 -15.57
N PRO A 7 32.88 15.41 -16.74
CA PRO A 7 31.60 16.00 -17.12
C PRO A 7 30.50 15.56 -16.16
N ARG A 8 29.60 16.49 -15.85
CA ARG A 8 28.38 16.20 -15.09
C ARG A 8 27.31 15.69 -16.04
N ILE A 9 26.43 14.83 -15.53
CA ILE A 9 25.29 14.31 -16.28
C ILE A 9 24.00 14.96 -15.80
N ASN A 10 22.97 14.91 -16.64
CA ASN A 10 21.63 15.38 -16.30
C ASN A 10 20.89 14.35 -15.44
N CYS A 11 20.08 14.85 -14.51
CA CYS A 11 19.27 14.04 -13.63
C CYS A 11 18.21 13.24 -14.41
N LEU A 12 18.10 11.95 -14.12
CA LEU A 12 17.16 11.04 -14.77
C LEU A 12 15.66 11.36 -14.56
N VAL A 13 15.32 12.28 -13.64
CA VAL A 13 13.92 12.64 -13.32
C VAL A 13 13.57 14.05 -13.77
N CYS A 14 14.39 15.04 -13.45
CA CYS A 14 14.09 16.45 -13.70
C CYS A 14 14.96 17.10 -14.79
N GLY A 15 15.92 16.37 -15.36
CA GLY A 15 16.82 16.88 -16.40
C GLY A 15 17.87 17.89 -15.95
N LYS A 16 17.85 18.36 -14.69
CA LYS A 16 18.83 19.33 -14.17
C LYS A 16 20.23 18.72 -14.05
N GLU A 17 21.26 19.55 -14.20
CA GLU A 17 22.65 19.13 -14.01
C GLU A 17 22.87 18.58 -12.59
N THR A 18 23.61 17.48 -12.50
CA THR A 18 23.97 16.87 -11.22
C THR A 18 25.05 17.65 -10.49
N ALA A 19 24.99 17.70 -9.16
CA ALA A 19 25.95 18.45 -8.34
C ALA A 19 27.40 17.94 -8.48
N ARG A 20 27.57 16.64 -8.76
CA ARG A 20 28.87 15.97 -8.87
C ARG A 20 28.88 15.00 -10.06
N PRO A 21 30.01 14.88 -10.77
CA PRO A 21 30.19 13.84 -11.79
C PRO A 21 29.93 12.44 -11.21
N GLY A 22 29.19 11.61 -11.94
CA GLY A 22 28.79 10.26 -11.52
C GLY A 22 27.49 10.16 -10.72
N TYR A 23 26.91 11.29 -10.27
CA TYR A 23 25.60 11.27 -9.64
C TYR A 23 24.51 11.03 -10.69
N LYS A 24 23.54 10.16 -10.38
CA LYS A 24 22.39 9.87 -11.26
C LYS A 24 21.23 10.85 -11.09
N TYR A 25 21.17 11.51 -9.94
CA TYR A 25 20.06 12.38 -9.55
C TYR A 25 20.58 13.70 -8.99
N CYS A 26 19.85 14.79 -9.21
CA CYS A 26 20.22 16.11 -8.68
C CYS A 26 19.90 16.25 -7.17
N SER A 27 19.05 15.39 -6.61
CA SER A 27 18.61 15.45 -5.21
C SER A 27 18.03 14.11 -4.74
N ASN A 28 17.97 13.93 -3.41
CA ASN A 28 17.28 12.78 -2.79
C ASN A 28 15.81 12.70 -3.19
N LYS A 29 15.14 13.85 -3.42
CA LYS A 29 13.75 13.89 -3.90
C LYS A 29 13.63 13.24 -5.28
N CYS A 30 14.52 13.57 -6.21
CA CYS A 30 14.54 12.97 -7.54
C CYS A 30 14.90 11.47 -7.48
N GLN A 31 15.83 11.08 -6.61
CA GLN A 31 16.13 9.66 -6.41
C GLN A 31 14.90 8.88 -5.92
N GLN A 32 14.21 9.38 -4.90
CA GLN A 32 13.01 8.75 -4.35
C GLN A 32 11.87 8.70 -5.37
N GLU A 33 11.69 9.75 -6.16
CA GLU A 33 10.67 9.78 -7.21
C GLU A 33 10.98 8.76 -8.31
N PHE A 34 12.25 8.64 -8.73
CA PHE A 34 12.66 7.60 -9.68
C PHE A 34 12.40 6.19 -9.13
N GLN A 35 12.79 5.94 -7.87
CA GLN A 35 12.53 4.66 -7.20
C GLN A 35 11.02 4.37 -7.13
N TYR A 36 10.20 5.38 -6.84
CA TYR A 36 8.75 5.28 -6.82
C TYR A 36 8.16 4.92 -8.18
N GLN A 37 8.53 5.65 -9.23
CA GLN A 37 8.06 5.40 -10.59
C GLN A 37 8.48 4.00 -11.08
N SER A 38 9.72 3.62 -10.83
CA SER A 38 10.24 2.29 -11.19
C SER A 38 9.50 1.18 -10.45
N TYR A 39 9.29 1.31 -9.13
CA TYR A 39 8.56 0.35 -8.33
C TYR A 39 7.11 0.16 -8.83
N ILE A 40 6.38 1.25 -9.05
CA ILE A 40 4.99 1.19 -9.53
C ILE A 40 4.92 0.58 -10.93
N LYS A 41 5.87 0.89 -11.82
CA LYS A 41 5.94 0.29 -13.16
C LYS A 41 6.14 -1.22 -13.11
N LYS A 42 7.06 -1.70 -12.26
CA LYS A 42 7.30 -3.14 -12.06
C LYS A 42 6.08 -3.84 -11.44
N TRP A 43 5.45 -3.19 -10.46
CA TRP A 43 4.25 -3.71 -9.79
C TRP A 43 3.07 -3.86 -10.76
N LYS A 44 2.77 -2.83 -11.57
CA LYS A 44 1.70 -2.89 -12.59
C LYS A 44 1.93 -3.97 -13.65
N LYS A 45 3.18 -4.33 -13.90
CA LYS A 45 3.54 -5.44 -14.80
C LYS A 45 3.44 -6.82 -14.14
N GLY A 46 3.19 -6.89 -12.84
CA GLY A 46 3.21 -8.15 -12.08
C GLY A 46 4.61 -8.70 -11.78
N GLU A 47 5.68 -7.93 -12.04
CA GLU A 47 7.07 -8.37 -11.76
C GLU A 47 7.35 -8.43 -10.25
N ILE A 48 6.59 -7.69 -9.43
CA ILE A 48 6.72 -7.66 -7.97
C ILE A 48 5.35 -7.79 -7.31
N LYS A 49 5.29 -8.49 -6.16
CA LYS A 49 4.04 -8.75 -5.42
C LYS A 49 3.43 -7.52 -4.74
N GLY A 50 4.20 -6.46 -4.50
CA GLY A 50 3.64 -5.26 -3.85
C GLY A 50 3.46 -5.34 -2.32
N LEU A 51 4.00 -6.37 -1.66
CA LEU A 51 3.93 -6.54 -0.21
C LEU A 51 5.25 -6.13 0.48
N ASN A 52 5.16 -5.70 1.73
CA ASN A 52 6.32 -5.52 2.61
C ASN A 52 6.71 -6.85 3.30
N SER A 53 7.77 -6.83 4.10
CA SER A 53 8.24 -8.00 4.86
C SER A 53 7.20 -8.57 5.83
N LEU A 54 6.28 -7.73 6.29
CA LEU A 54 5.15 -8.12 7.13
C LEU A 54 3.92 -8.51 6.30
N GLY A 55 4.03 -8.78 4.99
CA GLY A 55 2.91 -9.18 4.13
C GLY A 55 1.81 -8.12 3.95
N LEU A 56 2.06 -6.86 4.31
CA LEU A 56 1.12 -5.73 4.14
C LEU A 56 1.38 -5.03 2.81
N VAL A 57 0.36 -4.41 2.22
CA VAL A 57 0.51 -3.55 1.04
C VAL A 57 1.61 -2.51 1.27
N SER A 58 2.56 -2.43 0.34
CA SER A 58 3.74 -1.59 0.47
C SER A 58 3.40 -0.10 0.56
N SER A 59 4.28 0.69 1.18
CA SER A 59 4.11 2.14 1.27
C SER A 59 4.06 2.82 -0.11
N TYR A 60 4.77 2.28 -1.10
CA TYR A 60 4.73 2.73 -2.49
C TYR A 60 3.33 2.59 -3.09
N ILE A 61 2.68 1.44 -2.91
CA ILE A 61 1.32 1.20 -3.41
C ILE A 61 0.30 2.03 -2.62
N LYS A 62 0.44 2.15 -1.30
CA LYS A 62 -0.43 3.04 -0.51
C LYS A 62 -0.34 4.50 -0.99
N LYS A 63 0.87 4.99 -1.30
CA LYS A 63 1.08 6.32 -1.89
C LYS A 63 0.42 6.42 -3.27
N TYR A 64 0.54 5.38 -4.09
CA TYR A 64 -0.12 5.31 -5.40
C TYR A 64 -1.64 5.38 -5.29
N LEU A 65 -2.26 4.57 -4.43
CA LEU A 65 -3.71 4.56 -4.19
C LEU A 65 -4.20 5.93 -3.70
N ARG A 66 -3.49 6.57 -2.76
CA ARG A 66 -3.81 7.93 -2.32
C ARG A 66 -3.77 8.94 -3.47
N ARG A 67 -2.80 8.85 -4.39
CA ARG A 67 -2.77 9.70 -5.58
C ARG A 67 -3.93 9.38 -6.55
N LYS A 68 -4.19 8.10 -6.81
CA LYS A 68 -5.23 7.62 -7.73
C LYS A 68 -6.64 8.05 -7.30
N PHE A 69 -6.95 7.98 -6.01
CA PHE A 69 -8.27 8.30 -5.46
C PHE A 69 -8.36 9.71 -4.84
N GLY A 70 -7.40 10.60 -5.13
CA GLY A 70 -7.42 11.98 -4.63
C GLY A 70 -7.39 12.09 -3.10
N ASN A 71 -6.80 11.10 -2.43
CA ASN A 71 -6.73 10.97 -0.97
C ASN A 71 -8.12 10.93 -0.30
N LYS A 72 -9.10 10.29 -0.95
CA LYS A 72 -10.46 10.09 -0.45
C LYS A 72 -10.86 8.62 -0.51
N CYS A 73 -11.87 8.26 0.28
CA CYS A 73 -12.55 6.98 0.14
C CYS A 73 -13.20 6.90 -1.24
N CYS A 74 -12.92 5.84 -2.00
CA CYS A 74 -13.50 5.66 -3.34
C CYS A 74 -14.97 5.24 -3.33
N LEU A 75 -15.54 4.91 -2.16
CA LEU A 75 -16.94 4.49 -2.02
C LEU A 75 -17.83 5.64 -1.54
N CYS A 76 -17.44 6.32 -0.46
CA CYS A 76 -18.26 7.37 0.17
C CYS A 76 -17.66 8.78 0.05
N GLY A 77 -16.47 8.94 -0.53
CA GLY A 77 -15.82 10.23 -0.67
C GLY A 77 -15.19 10.81 0.60
N CYS A 78 -15.29 10.13 1.75
CA CYS A 78 -14.71 10.59 3.01
C CYS A 78 -13.21 10.92 2.86
N SER A 79 -12.84 12.11 3.30
CA SER A 79 -11.47 12.63 3.23
C SER A 79 -11.10 13.47 4.46
N GLU A 80 -11.83 13.30 5.56
CA GLU A 80 -11.58 14.02 6.81
C GLU A 80 -10.19 13.71 7.34
N ILE A 81 -9.49 14.75 7.77
CA ILE A 81 -8.14 14.62 8.29
C ILE A 81 -8.21 14.39 9.79
N ASN A 82 -7.59 13.30 10.23
CA ASN A 82 -7.40 13.07 11.66
C ASN A 82 -6.40 14.12 12.20
N GLN A 83 -6.84 14.94 13.15
CA GLN A 83 -6.07 16.06 13.69
C GLN A 83 -4.73 15.66 14.32
N LYS A 84 -4.63 14.46 14.90
CA LYS A 84 -3.39 13.98 15.53
C LYS A 84 -2.36 13.47 14.51
N THR A 85 -2.83 12.78 13.48
CA THR A 85 -1.94 12.16 12.48
C THR A 85 -1.68 13.05 11.27
N GLY A 86 -2.51 14.07 11.04
CA GLY A 86 -2.47 14.92 9.85
C GLY A 86 -2.86 14.19 8.56
N LEU A 87 -3.44 12.99 8.66
CA LEU A 87 -3.77 12.14 7.52
C LEU A 87 -5.25 11.75 7.52
N ALA A 88 -5.82 11.58 6.32
CA ALA A 88 -7.10 10.90 6.17
C ALA A 88 -6.94 9.41 6.55
N PRO A 89 -7.76 8.88 7.48
CA PRO A 89 -7.73 7.49 7.87
C PRO A 89 -8.31 6.66 6.74
N LEU A 90 -7.44 6.21 5.84
CA LEU A 90 -7.80 5.44 4.66
C LEU A 90 -6.97 4.15 4.64
N ILE A 91 -7.63 3.07 4.22
CA ILE A 91 -7.15 1.71 4.19
C ILE A 91 -7.00 1.30 2.73
N ALA A 92 -5.89 0.62 2.42
CA ALA A 92 -5.74 -0.08 1.15
C ALA A 92 -6.39 -1.46 1.31
N ASP A 93 -7.59 -1.60 0.76
CA ASP A 93 -8.44 -2.79 0.90
C ASP A 93 -8.36 -3.67 -0.36
N HIS A 94 -8.49 -4.98 -0.14
CA HIS A 94 -8.51 -6.02 -1.16
C HIS A 94 -9.96 -6.39 -1.46
N ILE A 95 -10.43 -6.12 -2.67
CA ILE A 95 -11.85 -6.33 -3.06
C ILE A 95 -12.26 -7.80 -2.87
N ASP A 96 -11.38 -8.75 -3.22
CA ASP A 96 -11.64 -10.19 -3.09
C ASP A 96 -11.35 -10.79 -1.70
N GLY A 97 -10.80 -9.98 -0.78
CA GLY A 97 -10.31 -10.38 0.54
C GLY A 97 -8.99 -11.16 0.55
N ASN A 98 -8.38 -11.44 -0.61
CA ASN A 98 -7.13 -12.19 -0.69
C ASN A 98 -5.92 -11.26 -0.59
N TRP A 99 -5.20 -11.33 0.53
CA TRP A 99 -4.02 -10.50 0.80
C TRP A 99 -2.86 -10.70 -0.20
N GLN A 100 -2.83 -11.83 -0.93
CA GLN A 100 -1.81 -12.10 -1.95
C GLN A 100 -2.13 -11.45 -3.29
N ASN A 101 -3.41 -11.17 -3.56
CA ASN A 101 -3.86 -10.56 -4.81
C ASN A 101 -3.69 -9.03 -4.76
N ASN A 102 -2.48 -8.56 -5.03
CA ASN A 102 -2.13 -7.14 -4.93
C ASN A 102 -2.18 -6.44 -6.28
N THR A 103 -3.00 -6.88 -7.23
CA THR A 103 -3.15 -6.19 -8.52
C THR A 103 -3.76 -4.81 -8.33
N GLU A 104 -3.59 -3.93 -9.31
CA GLU A 104 -4.14 -2.58 -9.24
C GLU A 104 -5.68 -2.61 -9.20
N GLU A 105 -6.28 -3.56 -9.90
CA GLU A 105 -7.73 -3.74 -10.05
C GLU A 105 -8.36 -4.30 -8.77
N ASN A 106 -7.61 -5.11 -8.01
CA ASN A 106 -8.10 -5.69 -6.76
C ASN A 106 -7.91 -4.78 -5.53
N LEU A 107 -7.11 -3.71 -5.67
CA LEU A 107 -6.86 -2.77 -4.59
C LEU A 107 -7.73 -1.51 -4.70
N ARG A 108 -8.38 -1.15 -3.59
CA ARG A 108 -9.14 0.11 -3.45
C ARG A 108 -8.70 0.89 -2.21
N LEU A 109 -9.01 2.19 -2.19
CA LEU A 109 -8.74 3.06 -1.05
C LEU A 109 -10.05 3.45 -0.38
N ILE A 110 -10.30 2.95 0.83
CA ILE A 110 -11.57 3.15 1.54
C ILE A 110 -11.36 3.66 2.96
N CYS A 111 -12.39 4.24 3.58
CA CYS A 111 -12.34 4.63 4.99
C CYS A 111 -12.68 3.43 5.91
N PRO A 112 -12.32 3.48 7.20
CA PRO A 112 -12.63 2.43 8.18
C PRO A 112 -14.11 2.07 8.26
N ASN A 113 -15.00 3.04 8.07
CA ASN A 113 -16.44 2.78 8.12
C ASN A 113 -16.88 1.92 6.93
N CYS A 114 -16.46 2.27 5.71
CA CYS A 114 -16.75 1.44 4.53
C CYS A 114 -16.07 0.08 4.59
N ASP A 115 -14.85 0.00 5.13
CA ASP A 115 -14.13 -1.26 5.35
C ASP A 115 -14.91 -2.18 6.29
N SER A 116 -15.46 -1.63 7.38
CA SER A 116 -16.24 -2.39 8.36
C SER A 116 -17.55 -2.96 7.82
N LEU A 117 -18.05 -2.41 6.71
CA LEU A 117 -19.26 -2.90 6.01
C LEU A 117 -18.92 -3.91 4.90
N SER A 118 -17.63 -4.19 4.67
CA SER A 118 -17.21 -5.17 3.66
C SER A 118 -17.61 -6.60 4.07
N PRO A 119 -18.09 -7.44 3.14
CA PRO A 119 -18.32 -8.86 3.44
C PRO A 119 -17.04 -9.61 3.82
N THR A 120 -15.87 -9.07 3.49
CA THR A 120 -14.54 -9.59 3.85
C THR A 120 -13.95 -8.90 5.08
N PHE A 121 -14.75 -8.22 5.91
CA PHE A 121 -14.24 -7.53 7.08
C PHE A 121 -13.84 -8.51 8.20
N ALA A 122 -12.61 -8.35 8.71
CA ALA A 122 -12.11 -9.05 9.89
C ALA A 122 -12.35 -10.58 9.87
N ALA A 123 -13.10 -11.11 10.85
CA ALA A 123 -13.36 -12.54 11.00
C ALA A 123 -14.27 -13.11 9.89
N LEU A 124 -14.99 -12.26 9.15
CA LEU A 124 -15.83 -12.68 8.02
C LEU A 124 -14.98 -13.20 6.85
N ASN A 125 -13.71 -12.79 6.76
CA ASN A 125 -12.77 -13.25 5.73
C ASN A 125 -12.00 -14.52 6.11
N LYS A 126 -12.68 -15.45 6.78
CA LYS A 126 -12.10 -16.73 7.20
C LYS A 126 -11.64 -17.52 5.98
N GLY A 127 -10.44 -18.10 6.03
CA GLY A 127 -9.87 -18.92 4.96
C GLY A 127 -9.13 -18.15 3.86
N LYS A 128 -9.26 -16.83 3.77
CA LYS A 128 -8.52 -15.98 2.81
C LYS A 128 -7.49 -15.06 3.46
N GLY A 129 -7.38 -15.12 4.80
CA GLY A 129 -6.38 -14.42 5.57
C GLY A 129 -4.98 -15.01 5.40
N ARG A 130 -4.06 -14.58 6.26
CA ARG A 130 -2.70 -15.13 6.26
C ARG A 130 -2.63 -16.37 7.12
N GLU A 131 -2.18 -17.46 6.53
CA GLU A 131 -2.11 -18.78 7.16
C GLU A 131 -1.08 -18.83 8.31
N ASP A 132 -0.01 -18.05 8.20
CA ASP A 132 1.07 -17.96 9.18
C ASP A 132 0.68 -17.20 10.46
N ARG A 133 -0.50 -16.57 10.49
CA ARG A 133 -0.97 -15.83 11.67
C ARG A 133 -1.67 -16.77 12.66
N ILE A 134 -1.05 -16.92 13.82
CA ILE A 134 -1.65 -17.62 14.96
C ILE A 134 -2.96 -16.92 15.36
N SER A 135 -4.05 -17.69 15.38
CA SER A 135 -5.34 -17.20 15.85
C SER A 135 -5.28 -16.90 17.35
N SER A 136 -5.78 -15.73 17.76
CA SER A 136 -5.81 -15.39 19.18
C SER A 136 -6.78 -16.31 19.93
N LYS A 137 -6.51 -16.58 21.22
CA LYS A 137 -7.44 -17.35 22.08
C LYS A 137 -8.86 -16.76 22.07
N ARG A 138 -8.98 -15.44 21.96
CA ARG A 138 -10.28 -14.74 21.82
C ARG A 138 -10.97 -15.11 20.51
N ALA A 139 -10.25 -15.09 19.39
CA ALA A 139 -10.80 -15.46 18.08
C ALA A 139 -11.22 -16.94 18.03
N GLN A 140 -10.41 -17.83 18.64
CA GLN A 140 -10.73 -19.25 18.77
C GLN A 140 -12.03 -19.46 19.56
N ARG A 141 -12.15 -18.83 20.74
CA ARG A 141 -13.38 -18.88 21.57
C ARG A 141 -14.60 -18.31 20.84
N GLY A 142 -14.45 -17.19 20.14
CA GLY A 142 -15.53 -16.61 19.36
C GLY A 142 -16.05 -17.54 18.27
N CYS A 143 -15.17 -18.30 17.60
CA CYS A 143 -15.58 -19.31 16.62
C CYS A 143 -16.37 -20.46 17.26
N LEU A 144 -15.95 -20.92 18.45
CA LEU A 144 -16.66 -21.99 19.17
C LEU A 144 -18.10 -21.56 19.52
N LEU A 145 -18.26 -20.36 20.09
CA LEU A 145 -19.57 -19.80 20.42
C LEU A 145 -20.44 -19.63 19.16
N ALA A 146 -19.90 -19.11 18.06
CA ALA A 146 -20.66 -18.91 16.83
C ALA A 146 -21.19 -20.23 16.24
N ASN A 147 -20.41 -21.32 16.34
CA ASN A 147 -20.85 -22.65 15.92
C ASN A 147 -21.96 -23.17 16.85
N GLU A 148 -21.78 -23.05 18.17
CA GLU A 148 -22.80 -23.45 19.15
C GLU A 148 -24.15 -22.75 18.89
N TYR A 149 -24.15 -21.44 18.58
CA TYR A 149 -25.38 -20.71 18.27
C TYR A 149 -25.99 -21.06 16.90
N ALA A 150 -25.19 -21.49 15.93
CA ALA A 150 -25.67 -21.93 14.62
C ALA A 150 -26.35 -23.31 14.67
N ASP A 151 -25.99 -24.15 15.64
CA ASP A 151 -26.59 -25.48 15.85
C ASP A 151 -27.95 -25.42 16.58
N VAL A 152 -28.31 -24.27 17.16
CA VAL A 152 -29.60 -24.05 17.87
C VAL A 152 -30.60 -23.18 17.12
N ALA A 153 -30.25 -22.65 15.94
CA ALA A 153 -31.07 -21.78 15.10
C ALA A 153 -31.62 -22.53 13.87
#